data_AF-A0A535LB82-F1
#
_entry.id   AF-A0A535LB82-F1
#
_cell.length_a   1.000
_cell.length_b   1.000
_cell.length_c   1.000
_cell.angle_alpha   90.00
_cell.angle_beta   90.00
_cell.angle_gamma   90.00
#
_symmetry.space_group_name_H-M   'P 1'
#
loop_
_entity.id
_entity.type
_entity.pdbx_description
1 polymer ?
#
loop_
_entity_poly.entity_id
_entity_poly.type
_entity_poly.pdbx_seq_one_letter_code
_entity_poly.pdbx_strand_id
1 'polypeptide(L)'
;TGLDIEKILHILAEGSQKEVPQNVAYTLRDWVKQYKDVKISQVMLFEVSSEAAADEILASRNLQKYHLRKLGPTLLIAGNDVNLTDLRRAFEKEGVAVRITGDIVARPNRYATASSRYY
;
A
#
# COMPACT_ATOMS: atom_id res chain seq x y z
N THR A 1 -8.64 -6.42 -10.13
CA THR A 1 -7.30 -6.04 -10.61
C THR A 1 -7.23 -6.33 -12.08
N GLY A 2 -6.74 -5.38 -12.89
CA GLY A 2 -6.45 -5.62 -14.31
C GLY A 2 -5.26 -6.57 -14.44
N LEU A 3 -5.29 -7.43 -15.46
CA LEU A 3 -4.15 -8.25 -15.85
C LEU A 3 -3.15 -7.37 -16.61
N ASP A 4 -1.87 -7.52 -16.30
CA ASP A 4 -0.79 -6.94 -17.10
C ASP A 4 -0.86 -7.46 -18.54
N ILE A 5 -0.57 -6.61 -19.52
CA ILE A 5 -0.69 -6.93 -20.94
C ILE A 5 0.15 -8.14 -21.33
N GLU A 6 1.35 -8.25 -20.77
CA GLU A 6 2.24 -9.38 -21.02
C GLU A 6 1.67 -10.67 -20.44
N LYS A 7 0.96 -10.59 -19.32
CA LYS A 7 0.24 -11.74 -18.75
C LYS A 7 -0.96 -12.14 -19.60
N ILE A 8 -1.70 -11.19 -20.18
CA ILE A 8 -2.79 -11.47 -21.12
C ILE A 8 -2.23 -12.17 -22.37
N LEU A 9 -1.15 -11.64 -22.96
CA LEU A 9 -0.52 -12.23 -24.14
C LEU A 9 0.05 -13.63 -23.84
N HIS A 10 0.63 -13.83 -22.66
CA HIS A 10 1.12 -15.13 -22.24
C HIS A 10 -0.01 -16.16 -22.11
N ILE A 11 -1.12 -15.82 -21.45
CA ILE A 11 -2.30 -16.70 -21.36
C ILE A 11 -2.86 -17.03 -22.75
N LEU A 12 -2.92 -16.04 -23.66
CA LEU A 12 -3.37 -16.27 -25.03
C LEU A 12 -2.43 -17.19 -25.81
N ALA A 13 -1.11 -17.10 -25.57
CA ALA A 13 -0.13 -17.98 -26.19
C ALA A 13 -0.24 -19.42 -25.65
N GLU A 14 -0.42 -19.60 -24.33
CA GLU A 14 -0.58 -20.93 -23.72
C GLU A 14 -1.88 -21.62 -24.14
N GLY A 15 -2.96 -20.85 -24.30
CA GLY A 15 -4.29 -21.37 -24.65
C GLY A 15 -4.49 -21.61 -26.15
N SER A 16 -3.54 -21.25 -26.99
CA SER A 16 -3.66 -21.34 -28.44
C SER A 16 -2.74 -22.43 -29.01
N GLN A 17 -3.22 -23.18 -30.00
CA GLN A 17 -2.39 -24.14 -30.75
C GLN A 17 -1.35 -23.44 -31.66
N LYS A 18 -1.50 -22.14 -31.90
CA LYS A 18 -0.65 -21.31 -32.74
C LYS A 18 -0.25 -20.04 -31.99
N GLU A 19 0.87 -19.42 -32.38
CA GLU A 19 1.27 -18.13 -31.82
C GLU A 19 0.16 -17.07 -31.94
N VAL A 20 0.13 -16.14 -30.98
CA VAL A 20 -0.83 -15.03 -30.97
C VAL A 20 -0.58 -14.16 -32.21
N PRO A 21 -1.59 -13.95 -33.08
CA PRO A 21 -1.44 -13.14 -34.28
C PRO A 21 -0.97 -11.71 -33.97
N GLN A 22 -0.07 -11.19 -34.82
CA GLN A 22 0.54 -9.87 -34.63
C GLN A 22 -0.49 -8.73 -34.48
N ASN A 23 -1.56 -8.76 -35.26
CA ASN A 23 -2.63 -7.75 -35.19
C ASN A 23 -3.35 -7.76 -33.85
N VAL A 24 -3.54 -8.93 -33.24
CA VAL A 24 -4.15 -9.08 -31.90
C VAL A 24 -3.19 -8.52 -30.85
N ALA A 25 -1.92 -8.92 -30.89
CA ALA A 25 -0.91 -8.43 -29.95
C ALA A 25 -0.72 -6.91 -30.03
N TYR A 26 -0.70 -6.36 -31.25
CA TYR A 26 -0.62 -4.92 -31.49
C TYR A 26 -1.84 -4.18 -30.90
N THR A 27 -3.05 -4.66 -31.19
CA THR A 27 -4.29 -4.01 -30.74
C THR A 27 -4.43 -4.03 -29.22
N LEU A 28 -4.13 -5.16 -28.57
CA LEU A 28 -4.18 -5.26 -27.11
C LEU A 28 -3.17 -4.33 -26.43
N ARG A 29 -1.96 -4.21 -26.99
CA ARG A 29 -0.95 -3.26 -26.50
C ARG A 29 -1.39 -1.81 -26.70
N ASP A 30 -2.06 -1.50 -27.80
CA ASP A 30 -2.58 -0.16 -28.05
C ASP A 30 -3.70 0.21 -27.05
N TRP A 31 -4.62 -0.71 -26.78
CA TRP A 31 -5.70 -0.50 -25.79
C TRP A 31 -5.16 -0.26 -24.38
N VAL A 32 -4.11 -0.97 -23.97
CA VAL A 32 -3.49 -0.76 -22.65
C VAL A 32 -2.79 0.60 -22.56
N LYS A 33 -2.24 1.14 -23.64
CA LYS A 33 -1.68 2.51 -23.65
C LYS A 33 -2.76 3.57 -23.45
N GLN A 34 -3.96 3.32 -23.96
CA GLN A 34 -5.10 4.23 -23.83
C GLN A 34 -5.82 4.08 -22.48
N TYR A 35 -5.67 2.93 -21.82
CA TYR A 35 -6.26 2.66 -20.52
C TYR A 35 -5.57 3.47 -19.42
N LYS A 36 -6.35 4.36 -18.78
CA LYS A 36 -5.91 5.12 -17.61
C LYS A 36 -6.43 4.45 -16.35
N ASP A 37 -5.53 3.87 -15.55
CA ASP A 37 -5.85 3.33 -14.23
C ASP A 37 -5.66 4.40 -13.14
N VAL A 38 -6.59 4.49 -12.20
CA VAL A 38 -6.45 5.30 -10.99
C VAL A 38 -6.83 4.43 -9.81
N LYS A 39 -5.91 4.34 -8.84
CA LYS A 39 -6.16 3.64 -7.57
C LYS A 39 -6.50 4.65 -6.49
N ILE A 40 -7.68 4.51 -5.92
CA ILE A 40 -8.09 5.23 -4.72
C ILE A 40 -7.80 4.34 -3.53
N SER A 41 -7.13 4.88 -2.51
CA SER A 41 -6.81 4.16 -1.29
C SER A 41 -6.94 5.08 -0.09
N GLN A 42 -7.54 4.57 0.97
CA GLN A 42 -7.48 5.22 2.28
C GLN A 42 -6.10 4.96 2.87
N VAL A 43 -5.47 6.00 3.40
CA VAL A 43 -4.14 5.95 4.02
C VAL A 43 -4.16 6.71 5.34
N MET A 44 -3.24 6.37 6.24
CA MET A 44 -2.89 7.23 7.37
C MET A 44 -1.77 8.17 6.93
N LEU A 45 -1.97 9.47 7.10
CA LEU A 45 -0.99 10.51 6.80
C LEU A 45 -0.31 10.95 8.10
N PHE A 46 1.00 11.14 8.06
CA PHE A 46 1.80 11.64 9.17
C PHE A 46 2.61 12.84 8.71
N GLU A 47 2.57 13.90 9.51
CA GLU A 47 3.44 15.05 9.37
C GLU A 47 4.61 14.92 10.34
N VAL A 48 5.82 15.07 9.82
CA VAL A 48 7.07 14.98 10.58
C VAL A 48 7.70 16.37 10.66
N SER A 49 8.40 16.65 11.75
CA SER A 49 8.97 17.98 12.03
C SER A 49 10.04 18.43 11.02
N SER A 50 10.70 17.51 10.32
CA SER A 50 11.75 17.80 9.35
C SER A 50 11.96 16.64 8.38
N GLU A 51 12.64 16.93 7.27
CA GLU A 51 13.03 15.91 6.29
C GLU A 51 14.01 14.87 6.88
N ALA A 52 14.97 15.32 7.69
CA ALA A 52 15.90 14.41 8.36
C ALA A 52 15.18 13.40 9.26
N ALA A 53 14.18 13.86 10.02
CA ALA A 53 13.38 12.97 10.85
C ALA A 53 12.52 12.00 10.02
N ALA A 54 12.01 12.41 8.86
CA ALA A 54 11.30 11.53 7.95
C ALA A 54 12.22 10.42 7.40
N ASP A 55 13.45 10.78 7.03
CA ASP A 55 14.44 9.82 6.52
C ASP A 55 14.90 8.85 7.61
N GLU A 56 15.09 9.32 8.84
CA GLU A 56 15.41 8.47 10.01
C GLU A 56 14.29 7.46 10.29
N ILE A 57 13.03 7.91 10.29
CA ILE A 57 11.85 7.05 10.46
C ILE A 57 11.80 5.95 9.38
N LEU A 58 12.08 6.29 8.12
CA LEU A 58 12.08 5.33 7.02
C LEU A 58 13.26 4.35 7.08
N ALA A 59 14.39 4.77 7.64
CA ALA A 59 15.56 3.92 7.83
C ALA A 59 15.41 2.94 9.02
N SER A 60 14.49 3.20 9.96
CA SER A 60 14.28 2.36 11.13
C SER A 60 13.81 0.95 10.78
N ARG A 61 14.61 -0.06 11.20
CA ARG A 61 14.28 -1.48 11.02
C ARG A 61 12.98 -1.89 11.70
N ASN A 62 12.64 -1.26 12.83
CA ASN A 62 11.42 -1.55 13.57
C ASN A 62 10.16 -1.06 12.85
N LEU A 63 10.31 -0.05 11.98
CA LEU A 63 9.22 0.57 11.24
C LEU A 63 9.04 0.01 9.81
N GLN A 64 10.03 -0.71 9.27
CA GLN A 64 9.98 -1.29 7.92
C GLN A 64 8.74 -2.17 7.66
N LYS A 65 8.29 -2.92 8.67
CA LYS A 65 7.11 -3.80 8.57
C LYS A 65 5.79 -3.06 8.32
N TYR A 66 5.75 -1.75 8.56
CA TYR A 66 4.56 -0.92 8.31
C TYR A 66 4.54 -0.31 6.91
N HIS A 67 5.56 -0.60 6.08
CA HIS A 67 5.66 -0.16 4.69
C HIS A 67 5.39 1.35 4.52
N LEU A 68 5.97 2.16 5.41
CA LEU A 68 5.86 3.61 5.36
C LEU A 68 6.45 4.12 4.04
N ARG A 69 5.80 5.11 3.43
CA ARG A 69 6.26 5.73 2.19
C ARG A 69 6.29 7.24 2.33
N LYS A 70 7.28 7.87 1.69
CA LYS A 70 7.40 9.33 1.59
C LYS A 70 6.50 9.86 0.47
N LEU A 71 5.65 10.84 0.78
CA LEU A 71 4.89 11.62 -0.22
C LEU A 71 5.50 13.00 -0.47
N GLY A 72 6.33 13.48 0.45
CA GLY A 72 7.05 14.75 0.37
C GLY A 72 8.11 14.83 1.46
N PRO A 73 8.86 15.94 1.57
CA PRO A 73 9.97 16.07 2.52
C PRO A 73 9.60 15.73 3.96
N THR A 74 8.41 16.15 4.41
CA THR A 74 7.91 15.99 5.78
C THR A 74 6.64 15.16 5.88
N LEU A 75 6.22 14.50 4.79
CA LEU A 75 4.96 13.77 4.72
C LEU A 75 5.20 12.29 4.49
N LEU A 76 4.74 11.47 5.45
CA LEU A 76 4.77 10.02 5.37
C LEU A 76 3.35 9.45 5.31
N ILE A 77 3.21 8.31 4.65
CA ILE A 77 1.95 7.56 4.62
C ILE A 77 2.14 6.10 5.01
N ALA A 78 1.09 5.53 5.61
CA ALA A 78 0.92 4.10 5.81
C ALA A 78 -0.40 3.63 5.18
N GLY A 79 -0.45 2.37 4.79
CA GLY A 79 -1.70 1.73 4.37
C GLY A 79 -2.72 1.65 5.51
N ASN A 80 -4.01 1.53 5.15
CA ASN A 80 -5.11 1.38 6.12
C ASN A 80 -5.18 -0.03 6.75
N ASP A 81 -4.36 -0.96 6.28
CA ASP A 81 -4.14 -2.28 6.88
C ASP A 81 -3.27 -2.22 8.14
N VAL A 82 -2.57 -1.11 8.37
CA VAL A 82 -1.74 -0.91 9.55
C VAL A 82 -2.59 -0.52 10.76
N ASN A 83 -2.37 -1.20 11.88
CA ASN A 83 -3.00 -0.86 13.15
C ASN A 83 -2.37 0.41 13.76
N LEU A 84 -3.17 1.46 13.95
CA LEU A 84 -2.72 2.74 14.51
C LEU A 84 -2.09 2.62 15.90
N THR A 85 -2.66 1.77 16.78
CA THR A 85 -2.14 1.58 18.14
C THR A 85 -0.77 0.93 18.13
N ASP A 86 -0.58 -0.08 17.26
CA ASP A 86 0.71 -0.76 17.14
C ASP A 86 1.75 0.14 16.49
N LEU A 87 1.37 0.88 15.45
CA LEU A 87 2.25 1.83 14.79
C LEU A 87 2.66 2.96 15.74
N ARG A 88 1.72 3.49 16.53
CA ARG A 88 2.01 4.49 17.56
C ARG A 88 3.04 3.98 18.56
N ARG A 89 2.86 2.77 19.09
CA ARG A 89 3.82 2.15 20.00
C ARG A 89 5.19 1.96 19.35
N ALA A 90 5.23 1.65 18.06
CA ALA A 90 6.48 1.53 17.32
C ALA A 90 7.19 2.87 17.18
N PHE A 91 6.47 3.95 16.85
CA PHE A 91 7.03 5.31 16.85
C PHE A 91 7.56 5.72 18.23
N GLU A 92 6.80 5.46 19.30
CA GLU A 92 7.23 5.77 20.67
C GLU A 92 8.51 5.03 21.06
N LYS A 93 8.69 3.78 20.59
CA LYS A 93 9.94 3.01 20.80
C LYS A 93 11.15 3.57 20.05
N GLU A 94 10.93 4.24 18.93
CA GLU A 94 11.97 4.95 18.18
C GLU A 94 12.23 6.37 18.74
N GLY A 95 11.62 6.72 19.88
CA GLY A 95 11.73 8.07 20.46
C GLY A 95 10.93 9.14 19.71
N VAL A 96 10.06 8.73 18.79
CA VAL A 96 9.21 9.64 18.01
C VAL A 96 7.89 9.87 18.77
N ALA A 97 7.69 11.10 19.25
CA ALA A 97 6.45 11.49 19.91
C ALA A 97 5.30 11.61 18.90
N VAL A 98 4.22 10.84 19.12
CA VAL A 98 3.05 10.84 18.24
C VAL A 98 1.94 11.72 18.83
N ARG A 99 1.47 12.70 18.05
CA ARG A 99 0.29 13.49 18.36
C ARG A 99 -0.82 13.16 17.36
N ILE A 100 -1.98 12.78 17.88
CA ILE A 100 -3.16 12.49 17.06
C ILE A 100 -4.01 13.76 17.05
N THR A 101 -4.22 14.33 15.86
CA THR A 101 -5.05 15.52 15.66
C THR A 101 -6.34 15.12 14.95
N GLY A 102 -7.49 15.51 15.50
CA GLY A 102 -8.82 15.25 14.92
C GLY A 102 -9.40 13.87 15.25
N ASP A 103 -10.62 13.63 14.78
CA ASP A 103 -11.33 12.35 14.93
C ASP A 103 -10.80 11.35 13.90
N ILE A 104 -9.79 10.57 14.27
CA ILE A 104 -9.33 9.46 13.43
C ILE A 104 -10.35 8.34 13.50
N VAL A 105 -11.11 8.14 12.42
CA VAL A 105 -11.96 6.96 12.24
C VAL A 105 -11.06 5.75 11.97
N ALA A 106 -10.46 5.22 13.04
CA ALA A 106 -9.80 3.92 13.00
C ALA A 106 -10.89 2.85 12.84
N ARG A 107 -10.87 2.11 11.72
CA ARG A 107 -11.80 0.97 11.58
C ARG A 107 -11.50 -0.03 12.72
N PRO A 108 -12.53 -0.50 13.46
CA PRO A 108 -12.31 -1.56 14.43
C PRO A 108 -11.77 -2.79 13.70
N ASN A 109 -10.68 -3.35 14.23
CA ASN A 109 -10.07 -4.57 13.73
C ASN A 109 -11.08 -5.71 13.89
N ARG A 110 -11.77 -6.10 12.80
CA ARG A 110 -12.81 -7.14 12.80
C ARG A 110 -12.30 -8.53 13.19
N TYR A 111 -10.98 -8.70 13.34
CA TYR A 111 -10.33 -9.95 13.75
C TYR A 111 -10.01 -10.04 15.26
N ALA A 112 -10.37 -9.04 16.08
CA ALA A 112 -10.06 -9.05 17.52
C ALA A 112 -11.14 -9.73 18.41
N THR A 113 -12.26 -10.20 17.85
CA THR A 113 -13.34 -10.86 18.61
C THR A 113 -13.55 -12.29 18.14
N ALA A 114 -12.65 -13.20 18.52
CA ALA A 114 -12.90 -14.64 18.48
C ALA A 114 -11.99 -15.43 19.45
N SER A 115 -11.78 -14.94 20.69
CA SER A 115 -11.06 -15.74 21.70
C SER A 115 -11.31 -15.26 23.13
N SER A 116 -12.56 -14.93 23.47
CA SER A 116 -12.95 -14.79 24.88
C SER A 116 -14.40 -15.20 25.03
N ARG A 117 -14.63 -16.51 25.17
CA ARG A 117 -15.83 -17.15 25.75
C ARG A 117 -15.66 -18.67 25.79
N TYR A 118 -14.69 -19.13 26.59
CA TYR A 118 -14.72 -20.46 27.20
C TYR A 118 -13.88 -20.38 28.48
N TYR A 119 -14.50 -19.99 29.58
CA TYR A 119 -14.22 -20.42 30.95
C TYR A 119 -15.47 -20.13 31.79
#